data_AF-A0A9E5WJY6-F1
#
_entry.id   AF-A0A9E5WJY6-F1
#
_cell.length_a   1.000
_cell.length_b   1.000
_cell.length_c   1.000
_cell.angle_alpha   90.00
_cell.angle_beta   90.00
_cell.angle_gamma   90.00
#
_symmetry.space_group_name_H-M   'P 1'
#
loop_
_entity.id
_entity.type
_entity.pdbx_description
1 polymer ?
#
loop_
_entity_poly.entity_id
_entity_poly.type
_entity_poly.pdbx_seq_one_letter_code
_entity_poly.pdbx_strand_id
1 'polypeptide(L)'
;MGIDELRRGLDPSEIVEIAPDIASFVPAVALPTAKISVLSLKRTFWEKATLIHVECRRPTEKRSANRLSRHWYDLACLADHKLGHDAVVDRRLLDDVVQLKQAFFYSSYAGYDRCNAGGLQLIPDDDSLGALQSDYAAMRSAGMFYADPPEFGAIIERLRRLESLINQKA
;
A
#
# COMPACT_ATOMS: atom_id res chain seq x y z
N MET A 1 3.68 -11.82 -26.27
CA MET A 1 4.21 -10.95 -25.21
C MET A 1 3.29 -11.11 -24.01
N GLY A 2 3.78 -11.74 -22.94
CA GLY A 2 2.98 -12.08 -21.77
C GLY A 2 2.64 -10.85 -20.94
N ILE A 3 1.50 -10.88 -20.24
CA ILE A 3 1.08 -9.85 -19.28
C ILE A 3 2.18 -9.51 -18.24
N ASP A 4 3.01 -10.48 -17.87
CA ASP A 4 4.15 -10.31 -16.96
C ASP A 4 5.34 -9.58 -17.59
N GLU A 5 5.54 -9.71 -18.90
CA GLU A 5 6.61 -9.00 -19.64
C GLU A 5 6.25 -7.52 -19.82
N LEU A 6 4.96 -7.23 -20.04
CA LEU A 6 4.42 -5.87 -20.12
C LEU A 6 4.53 -5.15 -18.77
N ARG A 7 4.31 -5.88 -17.66
CA ARG A 7 4.45 -5.37 -16.29
C ARG A 7 5.91 -5.12 -15.88
N ARG A 8 6.85 -5.99 -16.27
CA ARG A 8 8.28 -5.85 -15.92
C ARG A 8 8.98 -4.71 -16.66
N GLY A 9 8.54 -4.37 -17.87
CA GLY A 9 9.21 -3.34 -18.70
C GLY A 9 8.86 -1.89 -18.35
N LEU A 10 7.82 -1.66 -17.55
CA LEU A 10 7.22 -0.32 -17.34
C LEU A 10 7.31 0.18 -15.88
N ASP A 11 7.64 -0.68 -14.92
CA ASP A 11 7.56 -0.32 -13.51
C ASP A 11 8.94 -0.03 -12.90
N PRO A 12 9.12 1.10 -12.17
CA PRO A 12 10.39 1.41 -11.53
C PRO A 12 10.73 0.35 -10.48
N SER A 13 11.84 -0.34 -10.70
CA SER A 13 12.40 -1.38 -9.82
C SER A 13 13.77 -0.97 -9.29
N GLU A 14 14.15 -1.57 -8.16
CA GLU A 14 15.46 -1.39 -7.54
C GLU A 14 16.05 -2.75 -7.17
N ILE A 15 17.38 -2.87 -7.25
CA ILE A 15 18.09 -4.07 -6.81
C ILE A 15 18.39 -3.91 -5.32
N VAL A 16 17.84 -4.80 -4.50
CA VAL A 16 18.08 -4.85 -3.06
C VAL A 16 18.84 -6.12 -2.72
N GLU A 17 19.85 -5.99 -1.87
CA GLU A 17 20.51 -7.13 -1.27
C GLU A 17 19.76 -7.55 -0.01
N ILE A 18 19.37 -8.81 0.05
CA ILE A 18 18.69 -9.42 1.18
C ILE A 18 19.61 -10.42 1.87
N ALA A 19 19.48 -10.50 3.20
CA ALA A 19 20.15 -11.47 4.04
C ALA A 19 19.11 -12.13 4.98
N PRO A 20 19.35 -13.36 5.47
CA PRO A 20 18.47 -14.00 6.44
C PRO A 20 18.36 -13.19 7.74
N ASP A 21 17.16 -13.13 8.33
CA ASP A 21 16.89 -12.42 9.59
C ASP A 21 17.82 -12.84 10.74
N ILE A 22 18.23 -14.11 10.75
CA ILE A 22 19.12 -14.64 11.79
C ILE A 22 20.57 -14.14 11.66
N ALA A 23 20.96 -13.55 10.52
CA ALA A 23 22.36 -13.18 10.24
C ALA A 23 22.97 -12.25 11.29
N SER A 24 22.18 -11.31 11.83
CA SER A 24 22.64 -10.42 12.91
C SER A 24 22.87 -11.14 14.25
N PHE A 25 22.25 -12.30 14.45
CA PHE A 25 22.35 -13.09 15.68
C PHE A 25 23.45 -14.16 15.63
N VAL A 26 23.95 -14.52 14.44
CA VAL A 26 25.01 -15.52 14.25
C VAL A 26 26.18 -14.98 13.41
N PRO A 27 26.87 -13.90 13.85
CA PRO A 27 27.91 -13.24 13.06
C PRO A 27 29.12 -14.14 12.73
N ALA A 28 29.31 -15.23 13.47
CA ALA A 28 30.37 -16.20 13.24
C ALA A 28 30.08 -17.19 12.07
N VAL A 29 28.85 -17.21 11.55
CA VAL A 29 28.43 -18.11 10.48
C VAL A 29 28.20 -17.28 9.21
N ALA A 30 28.92 -17.62 8.14
CA ALA A 30 28.66 -17.01 6.83
C ALA A 30 27.34 -17.54 6.26
N LEU A 31 26.34 -16.66 6.16
CA LEU A 31 25.04 -16.96 5.57
C LEU A 31 24.95 -16.37 4.16
N PRO A 32 24.21 -17.02 3.24
CA PRO A 32 24.08 -16.54 1.87
C PRO A 32 23.28 -15.23 1.80
N THR A 33 23.71 -14.31 0.95
CA THR A 33 22.93 -13.13 0.54
C THR A 33 22.45 -13.29 -0.91
N ALA A 34 21.41 -12.55 -1.27
CA ALA A 34 20.89 -12.53 -2.63
C ALA A 34 20.58 -11.10 -3.07
N LYS A 35 20.89 -10.78 -4.33
CA LYS A 35 20.46 -9.53 -4.98
C LYS A 35 19.20 -9.79 -5.77
N ILE A 36 18.11 -9.13 -5.40
CA ILE A 36 16.80 -9.29 -6.02
C ILE A 36 16.30 -7.96 -6.57
N SER A 37 15.65 -8.01 -7.74
CA SER A 37 14.93 -6.86 -8.29
C SER A 37 13.56 -6.77 -7.63
N VAL A 38 13.29 -5.70 -6.91
CA VAL A 38 12.00 -5.42 -6.26
C VAL A 38 11.33 -4.21 -6.88
N LEU A 39 10.01 -4.09 -6.74
CA LEU A 39 9.32 -2.84 -7.06
C LEU A 39 9.82 -1.74 -6.13
N SER A 40 10.05 -0.55 -6.68
CA SER A 40 10.42 0.59 -5.86
C SER A 40 9.35 0.87 -4.79
N LEU A 41 9.79 1.32 -3.62
CA LEU A 41 8.88 1.67 -2.53
C LEU A 41 7.86 2.75 -2.92
N LYS A 42 8.24 3.70 -3.79
CA LYS A 42 7.33 4.73 -4.33
C LYS A 42 6.20 4.12 -5.16
N ARG A 43 6.50 3.11 -5.98
CA ARG A 43 5.47 2.38 -6.74
C ARG A 43 4.56 1.60 -5.79
N THR A 44 5.13 0.90 -4.82
CA THR A 44 4.37 0.14 -3.81
C THR A 44 3.42 1.04 -3.02
N PHE A 45 3.85 2.26 -2.70
CA PHE A 45 3.02 3.28 -2.05
C PHE A 45 1.76 3.60 -2.88
N TRP A 46 1.91 3.93 -4.16
CA TRP A 46 0.77 4.26 -5.03
C TRP A 46 -0.10 3.05 -5.37
N GLU A 47 0.47 1.86 -5.50
CA GLU A 47 -0.27 0.60 -5.63
C GLU A 47 -1.18 0.35 -4.42
N LYS A 48 -0.69 0.59 -3.20
CA LYS A 48 -1.50 0.46 -1.98
C LYS A 48 -2.55 1.55 -1.86
N ALA A 49 -2.20 2.81 -2.14
CA ALA A 49 -3.14 3.93 -2.08
C ALA A 49 -4.32 3.75 -3.06
N THR A 50 -4.04 3.33 -4.29
CA THR A 50 -5.08 3.09 -5.30
C THR A 50 -5.90 1.83 -5.00
N LEU A 51 -5.30 0.78 -4.44
CA LEU A 51 -6.04 -0.39 -3.93
C LEU A 51 -7.03 0.02 -2.83
N ILE A 52 -6.56 0.77 -1.84
CA ILE A 52 -7.40 1.25 -0.74
C ILE A 52 -8.55 2.12 -1.27
N HIS A 53 -8.27 3.01 -2.22
CA HIS A 53 -9.31 3.83 -2.87
C HIS A 53 -10.43 2.98 -3.48
N VAL A 54 -10.07 1.91 -4.20
CA VAL A 54 -11.06 0.99 -4.77
C VAL A 54 -11.87 0.29 -3.67
N GLU A 55 -11.22 -0.14 -2.59
CA GLU A 55 -11.89 -0.80 -1.46
C GLU A 55 -12.86 0.15 -0.74
N CYS A 56 -12.49 1.42 -0.52
CA CYS A 56 -13.39 2.44 0.03
C CYS A 56 -14.64 2.65 -0.83
N ARG A 57 -14.54 2.38 -2.14
CA ARG A 57 -15.63 2.57 -3.12
C ARG A 57 -16.38 1.30 -3.46
N ARG A 58 -15.94 0.16 -2.94
CA ARG A 58 -16.54 -1.13 -3.22
C ARG A 58 -17.98 -1.16 -2.68
N PRO A 59 -18.98 -1.53 -3.51
CA PRO A 59 -20.37 -1.64 -3.07
C PRO A 59 -20.52 -2.60 -1.89
N THR A 60 -21.41 -2.30 -0.95
CA THR A 60 -21.58 -3.02 0.32
C THR A 60 -21.81 -4.51 0.12
N GLU A 61 -22.54 -4.92 -0.92
CA GLU A 61 -22.84 -6.33 -1.22
C GLU A 61 -21.60 -7.13 -1.62
N LYS A 62 -20.51 -6.45 -2.00
CA LYS A 62 -19.24 -7.07 -2.44
C LYS A 62 -18.13 -6.93 -1.41
N ARG A 63 -18.37 -6.25 -0.28
CA ARG A 63 -17.35 -5.98 0.75
C ARG A 63 -17.00 -7.24 1.51
N SER A 64 -15.71 -7.38 1.81
CA SER A 64 -15.20 -8.35 2.77
C SER A 64 -13.99 -7.74 3.45
N ALA A 65 -14.02 -7.59 4.77
CA ALA A 65 -12.90 -7.02 5.52
C ALA A 65 -11.77 -8.02 5.80
N ASN A 66 -11.93 -9.29 5.39
CA ASN A 66 -11.01 -10.36 5.76
C ASN A 66 -9.60 -10.11 5.22
N ARG A 67 -8.63 -9.94 6.13
CA ARG A 67 -7.22 -9.64 5.89
C ARG A 67 -6.98 -8.32 5.14
N LEU A 68 -7.94 -7.39 5.14
CA LEU A 68 -7.79 -6.11 4.46
C LEU A 68 -7.02 -5.07 5.28
N SER A 69 -7.10 -5.12 6.61
CA SER A 69 -6.47 -4.13 7.51
C SER A 69 -4.95 -3.99 7.29
N ARG A 70 -4.29 -5.05 6.81
CA ARG A 70 -2.87 -5.03 6.45
C ARG A 70 -2.54 -3.97 5.39
N HIS A 71 -3.45 -3.68 4.46
CA HIS A 71 -3.21 -2.69 3.42
C HIS A 71 -3.14 -1.28 4.01
N TRP A 72 -4.05 -0.97 4.95
CA TRP A 72 -4.05 0.30 5.68
C TRP A 72 -2.81 0.44 6.56
N TYR A 73 -2.45 -0.62 7.28
CA TYR A 73 -1.22 -0.65 8.07
C TYR A 73 0.02 -0.39 7.21
N ASP A 74 0.19 -1.15 6.12
CA ASP A 74 1.36 -1.04 5.26
C ASP A 74 1.46 0.35 4.62
N LEU A 75 0.34 0.93 4.17
CA LEU A 75 0.34 2.28 3.61
C LEU A 75 0.69 3.32 4.68
N ALA A 76 0.20 3.15 5.91
CA ALA A 76 0.54 4.04 7.02
C ALA A 76 2.03 3.97 7.37
N CYS A 77 2.67 2.80 7.27
CA CYS A 77 4.12 2.67 7.42
C CYS A 77 4.87 3.35 6.28
N LEU A 78 4.43 3.17 5.03
CA LEU A 78 5.05 3.83 3.88
C LEU A 78 4.88 5.35 3.91
N ALA A 79 3.77 5.85 4.43
CA ALA A 79 3.46 7.28 4.52
C ALA A 79 4.49 8.04 5.37
N ASP A 80 4.98 7.42 6.44
CA ASP A 80 6.00 8.00 7.32
C ASP A 80 7.42 7.84 6.79
N HIS A 81 7.61 6.94 5.83
CA HIS A 81 8.91 6.71 5.25
C HIS A 81 9.28 7.87 4.31
N LYS A 82 10.56 8.26 4.29
CA LYS A 82 11.07 9.35 3.42
C LYS A 82 10.64 9.18 1.95
N LEU A 83 10.66 7.95 1.45
CA LEU A 83 10.24 7.66 0.08
C LEU A 83 8.73 7.81 -0.15
N GLY A 84 7.89 7.64 0.87
CA GLY A 84 6.46 7.96 0.79
C GLY A 84 6.23 9.46 0.65
N HIS A 85 6.95 10.28 1.43
CA HIS A 85 6.93 11.73 1.25
C HIS A 85 7.37 12.14 -0.16
N ASP A 86 8.46 11.55 -0.67
CA ASP A 86 8.96 11.80 -2.02
C ASP A 86 7.94 11.34 -3.09
N ALA A 87 7.21 10.24 -2.87
CA ALA A 87 6.16 9.76 -3.77
C ALA A 87 4.99 10.74 -3.89
N VAL A 88 4.60 11.39 -2.78
CA VAL A 88 3.55 12.42 -2.78
C VAL A 88 3.99 13.71 -3.49
N VAL A 89 5.30 13.98 -3.57
CA VAL A 89 5.85 15.12 -4.33
C VAL A 89 5.93 14.82 -5.82
N ASP A 90 6.38 13.62 -6.20
CA ASP A 90 6.50 13.19 -7.60
C ASP A 90 5.32 12.33 -8.03
N ARG A 91 4.28 12.99 -8.54
CA ARG A 91 3.00 12.35 -8.92
C ARG A 91 3.04 11.59 -10.24
N ARG A 92 4.11 11.66 -11.03
CA ARG A 92 4.18 10.94 -12.32
C ARG A 92 3.94 9.44 -12.13
N LEU A 93 4.44 8.89 -11.03
CA LEU A 93 4.22 7.48 -10.69
C LEU A 93 2.76 7.14 -10.33
N LEU A 94 1.99 8.10 -9.81
CA LEU A 94 0.56 7.90 -9.61
C LEU A 94 -0.15 7.78 -10.96
N ASP A 95 0.18 8.64 -11.92
CA ASP A 95 -0.40 8.59 -13.28
C ASP A 95 -0.13 7.24 -13.94
N ASP A 96 1.11 6.76 -13.88
CA ASP A 96 1.50 5.46 -14.42
C ASP A 96 0.73 4.30 -13.76
N VAL A 97 0.58 4.34 -12.43
CA VAL A 97 -0.20 3.36 -11.68
C VAL A 97 -1.66 3.39 -12.09
N VAL A 98 -2.27 4.57 -12.17
CA VAL A 98 -3.68 4.76 -12.56
C VAL A 98 -3.92 4.22 -13.96
N GLN A 99 -3.06 4.53 -14.94
CA GLN A 99 -3.18 4.04 -16.30
C GLN A 99 -3.11 2.51 -16.37
N LEU A 100 -2.14 1.90 -15.66
CA LEU A 100 -2.02 0.44 -15.61
C LEU A 100 -3.25 -0.19 -14.94
N LYS A 101 -3.71 0.37 -13.82
CA LYS A 101 -4.89 -0.12 -13.11
C LYS A 101 -6.16 0.00 -13.93
N GLN A 102 -6.34 1.07 -14.69
CA GLN A 102 -7.45 1.25 -15.61
C GLN A 102 -7.43 0.21 -16.74
N ALA A 103 -6.24 -0.13 -17.28
CA ALA A 103 -6.12 -1.10 -18.35
C ALA A 103 -6.38 -2.55 -17.88
N PHE A 104 -5.91 -2.94 -16.69
CA PHE A 104 -5.89 -4.34 -16.25
C PHE A 104 -6.83 -4.69 -15.09
N PHE A 105 -7.26 -3.71 -14.30
CA PHE A 105 -8.03 -3.91 -13.08
C PHE A 105 -9.29 -3.02 -13.04
N TYR A 106 -9.87 -2.77 -14.20
CA TYR A 106 -11.07 -1.96 -14.31
C TYR A 106 -12.25 -2.58 -13.57
N SER A 107 -12.94 -1.75 -12.78
CA SER A 107 -14.27 -2.02 -12.29
C SER A 107 -15.07 -0.72 -12.32
N SER A 108 -16.40 -0.80 -12.48
CA SER A 108 -17.27 0.38 -12.56
C SER A 108 -17.21 1.26 -11.30
N TYR A 109 -16.78 0.72 -10.17
CA TYR A 109 -16.66 1.43 -8.90
C TYR A 109 -15.24 1.90 -8.59
N ALA A 110 -14.23 1.47 -9.36
CA ALA A 110 -12.82 1.73 -9.04
C ALA A 110 -12.46 3.21 -8.95
N GLY A 111 -13.03 4.05 -9.83
CA GLY A 111 -12.87 5.52 -9.76
C GLY A 111 -11.42 6.01 -9.89
N TYR A 112 -10.55 5.27 -10.58
CA TYR A 112 -9.11 5.61 -10.66
C TYR A 112 -8.84 7.02 -11.22
N ASP A 113 -9.72 7.54 -12.08
CA ASP A 113 -9.67 8.92 -12.59
C ASP A 113 -9.68 9.96 -11.45
N ARG A 114 -10.38 9.68 -10.35
CA ARG A 114 -10.47 10.56 -9.19
C ARG A 114 -9.17 10.63 -8.40
N CYS A 115 -8.32 9.60 -8.48
CA CYS A 115 -7.04 9.59 -7.77
C CYS A 115 -6.14 10.76 -8.21
N ASN A 116 -6.28 11.18 -9.47
CA ASN A 116 -5.53 12.29 -10.03
C ASN A 116 -6.22 13.65 -9.89
N ALA A 117 -7.53 13.67 -9.65
CA ALA A 117 -8.35 14.89 -9.60
C ALA A 117 -8.75 15.30 -8.16
N GLY A 118 -7.95 14.92 -7.17
CA GLY A 118 -8.16 15.31 -5.77
C GLY A 118 -9.30 14.55 -5.07
N GLY A 119 -9.74 13.43 -5.64
CA GLY A 119 -10.78 12.56 -5.10
C GLY A 119 -10.25 11.20 -4.63
N LEU A 120 -8.97 11.08 -4.30
CA LEU A 120 -8.41 9.87 -3.71
C LEU A 120 -9.03 9.65 -2.32
N GLN A 121 -9.35 8.41 -1.97
CA GLN A 121 -10.05 8.05 -0.74
C GLN A 121 -9.23 6.98 -0.02
N LEU A 122 -8.85 7.23 1.22
CA LEU A 122 -8.14 6.31 2.12
C LEU A 122 -8.97 5.96 3.35
N ILE A 123 -9.92 6.83 3.71
CA ILE A 123 -10.82 6.60 4.84
C ILE A 123 -12.13 6.00 4.33
N PRO A 124 -12.47 4.77 4.73
CA PRO A 124 -13.74 4.14 4.35
C PRO A 124 -14.90 4.68 5.21
N ASP A 125 -16.13 4.30 4.86
CA ASP A 125 -17.31 4.61 5.69
C ASP A 125 -17.30 3.89 7.05
N ASP A 126 -18.15 4.34 7.96
CA ASP A 126 -18.17 3.89 9.36
C ASP A 126 -18.37 2.37 9.50
N ASP A 127 -19.27 1.79 8.70
CA ASP A 127 -19.51 0.34 8.69
C ASP A 127 -18.25 -0.44 8.33
N SER A 128 -17.57 -0.02 7.25
CA SER A 128 -16.32 -0.64 6.79
C SER A 128 -15.17 -0.39 7.76
N LEU A 129 -15.16 0.78 8.42
CA LEU A 129 -14.16 1.13 9.41
C LEU A 129 -14.23 0.22 10.64
N GLY A 130 -15.43 -0.08 11.13
CA GLY A 130 -15.63 -1.03 12.23
C GLY A 130 -15.21 -2.46 11.86
N ALA A 131 -15.50 -2.88 10.63
CA ALA A 131 -15.07 -4.18 10.12
C ALA A 131 -13.53 -4.27 9.99
N LEU A 132 -12.89 -3.21 9.50
CA LEU A 132 -11.42 -3.12 9.42
C LEU A 132 -10.75 -3.09 10.79
N GLN A 133 -11.36 -2.43 11.79
CA GLN A 133 -10.85 -2.43 13.15
C GLN A 133 -10.85 -3.84 13.74
N SER A 134 -11.92 -4.60 13.52
CA SER A 134 -12.04 -5.99 13.96
C SER A 134 -11.01 -6.89 13.26
N ASP A 135 -10.82 -6.71 11.95
CA ASP A 135 -9.77 -7.42 11.19
C ASP A 135 -8.36 -7.07 11.68
N TYR A 136 -8.10 -5.80 12.00
CA TYR A 136 -6.83 -5.35 12.56
C TYR A 136 -6.55 -5.98 13.92
N ALA A 137 -7.55 -6.03 14.81
CA ALA A 137 -7.43 -6.68 16.11
C ALA A 137 -7.12 -8.18 15.99
N ALA A 138 -7.76 -8.86 15.03
CA ALA A 138 -7.46 -10.26 14.72
C ALA A 138 -6.02 -10.44 14.21
N MET A 139 -5.57 -9.56 13.30
CA MET A 139 -4.20 -9.56 12.79
C MET A 139 -3.17 -9.34 13.91
N ARG A 140 -3.42 -8.39 14.83
CA ARG A 140 -2.55 -8.12 15.98
C ARG A 140 -2.51 -9.30 16.95
N SER A 141 -3.65 -9.94 17.21
CA SER A 141 -3.74 -11.13 18.07
C SER A 141 -3.06 -12.37 17.47
N ALA A 142 -2.95 -12.46 16.14
CA ALA A 142 -2.29 -13.56 15.46
C ALA A 142 -0.75 -13.51 15.51
N GLY A 143 -0.15 -12.54 16.20
CA GLY A 143 1.31 -12.43 16.35
C GLY A 143 2.04 -12.06 15.06
N MET A 144 1.37 -11.38 14.13
CA MET A 144 1.91 -11.03 12.81
C MET A 144 2.94 -9.88 12.82
N PHE A 145 3.26 -9.31 13.99
CA PHE A 145 4.13 -8.15 14.12
C PHE A 145 5.39 -8.47 14.92
N TYR A 146 6.55 -8.01 14.42
CA TYR A 146 7.84 -8.14 15.10
C TYR A 146 8.00 -7.18 16.29
N ALA A 147 7.25 -6.08 16.31
CA ALA A 147 7.23 -5.05 17.35
C ALA A 147 5.79 -4.63 17.62
N ASP A 148 5.56 -3.91 18.72
CA ASP A 148 4.21 -3.45 19.05
C ASP A 148 3.71 -2.48 17.97
N PRO A 149 2.64 -2.82 17.22
CA PRO A 149 2.18 -1.99 16.13
C PRO A 149 1.33 -0.84 16.67
N PRO A 150 1.26 0.30 15.96
CA PRO A 150 0.43 1.43 16.33
C PRO A 150 -1.03 1.01 16.54
N GLU A 151 -1.74 1.76 17.39
CA GLU A 151 -3.19 1.57 17.54
C GLU A 151 -3.92 1.85 16.23
N PHE A 152 -5.05 1.16 16.01
CA PHE A 152 -5.85 1.32 14.78
C PHE A 152 -6.22 2.78 14.53
N GLY A 153 -6.62 3.51 15.58
CA GLY A 153 -6.94 4.93 15.47
C GLY A 153 -5.77 5.78 14.97
N ALA A 154 -4.52 5.45 15.35
CA ALA A 154 -3.34 6.15 14.89
C ALA A 154 -3.05 5.89 13.40
N ILE A 155 -3.31 4.67 12.92
CA ILE A 155 -3.22 4.31 11.50
C ILE A 155 -4.21 5.15 10.68
N ILE A 156 -5.48 5.18 11.10
CA ILE A 156 -6.54 5.93 10.41
C ILE A 156 -6.23 7.43 10.40
N GLU A 157 -5.77 7.98 11.52
CA GLU A 157 -5.44 9.40 11.64
C GLU A 157 -4.24 9.79 10.75
N ARG A 158 -3.24 8.90 10.64
CA ARG A 158 -2.13 9.09 9.69
C ARG A 158 -2.62 9.08 8.23
N LEU A 159 -3.48 8.13 7.87
CA LEU A 159 -4.02 8.03 6.51
C LEU A 159 -4.96 9.18 6.16
N ARG A 160 -5.70 9.74 7.13
CA ARG A 160 -6.54 10.93 6.94
C ARG A 160 -5.71 12.15 6.56
N ARG A 161 -4.58 12.36 7.24
CA ARG A 161 -3.61 13.42 6.87
C ARG A 161 -3.00 13.16 5.50
N LEU A 162 -2.66 11.92 5.19
CA LEU A 162 -2.11 11.54 3.90
C LEU A 162 -3.10 11.82 2.75
N GLU A 163 -4.36 11.40 2.90
CA GLU A 163 -5.43 11.66 1.93
C GLU A 163 -5.55 13.16 1.66
N SER A 164 -5.60 13.97 2.73
CA SER A 164 -5.67 15.43 2.63
C SER A 164 -4.47 16.01 1.87
N LEU A 165 -3.25 15.54 2.19
CA LEU A 165 -2.02 16.00 1.53
C LEU A 165 -1.98 15.66 0.03
N ILE A 166 -2.40 14.44 -0.33
CA ILE A 166 -2.44 14.00 -1.74
C ILE A 166 -3.47 14.81 -2.52
N ASN A 167 -4.66 15.01 -1.94
CA ASN A 167 -5.76 15.68 -2.62
C ASN A 167 -5.54 17.20 -2.75
N GLN A 168 -4.83 17.85 -1.82
CA GLN A 168 -4.46 19.27 -1.93
C GLN A 168 -3.47 19.57 -3.06
N LYS A 169 -2.72 18.57 -3.51
CA LYS A 169 -1.72 18.71 -4.58
C LYS A 169 -2.27 18.29 -5.95
N ALA A 170 -3.58 18.10 -6.08
CA ALA A 170 -4.23 17.64 -7.32
C ALA A 170 -4.55 18.81 -8.24
#